data_AF-A0AAD3MKN3-F1
#
_entry.id   AF-A0AAD3MKN3-F1
#
_cell.length_a   1.000
_cell.length_b   1.000
_cell.length_c   1.000
_cell.angle_alpha   90.00
_cell.angle_beta   90.00
_cell.angle_gamma   90.00
#
_symmetry.space_group_name_H-M   'P 1'
#
loop_
_entity.id
_entity.type
_entity.pdbx_description
1 polymer ?
#
loop_
_entity_poly.entity_id
_entity_poly.type
_entity_poly.pdbx_seq_one_letter_code
_entity_poly.pdbx_strand_id
1 'polypeptide(L)'
;MEQKVFAVIVLFLTLSLGFCSSHTYVLDDKTGLGRVFDGIGGLSGGGATSRLLVSYAEPYRSQILDYLFKPNFGASLHILKVEIGR
;
A
#
# COMPACT_ATOMS: atom_id res chain seq x y z
N MET A 1 -19.34 48.16 10.48
CA MET A 1 -19.23 47.14 9.42
C MET A 1 -18.37 45.98 9.90
N GLU A 2 -17.17 46.26 10.40
CA GLU A 2 -16.22 45.34 11.06
C GLU A 2 -16.83 44.32 12.05
N GLN A 3 -17.68 44.76 12.98
CA GLN A 3 -18.21 43.89 14.04
C GLN A 3 -19.21 42.84 13.54
N LYS A 4 -19.96 43.13 12.47
CA LYS A 4 -20.87 42.16 11.83
C LYS A 4 -20.09 41.11 11.04
N VAL A 5 -19.00 41.51 10.38
CA VAL A 5 -18.10 40.60 9.65
C VAL A 5 -17.42 39.64 10.61
N PHE A 6 -16.93 40.13 11.75
CA PHE A 6 -16.32 39.30 12.79
C PHE A 6 -17.29 38.26 13.36
N ALA A 7 -18.55 38.66 13.64
CA ALA A 7 -19.59 37.74 14.13
C ALA A 7 -19.94 36.65 13.11
N VAL A 8 -19.98 36.99 11.82
CA VAL A 8 -20.24 36.02 10.73
C VAL A 8 -19.08 35.04 10.59
N ILE A 9 -17.83 35.51 10.67
CA ILE A 9 -16.64 34.66 10.60
C ILE A 9 -16.61 33.68 11.77
N VAL A 10 -16.88 34.14 12.99
CA VAL A 10 -16.92 33.29 14.19
C VAL A 10 -18.04 32.24 14.06
N LEU A 11 -19.23 32.65 13.61
CA LEU A 11 -20.35 31.73 13.41
C LEU A 11 -20.02 30.65 12.37
N PHE A 12 -19.39 31.02 11.26
CA PHE A 12 -18.97 30.10 10.21
C PHE A 12 -17.90 29.12 10.71
N LEU A 13 -16.92 29.60 11.49
CA LEU A 13 -15.88 28.77 12.10
C LEU A 13 -16.49 27.77 13.09
N THR A 14 -17.43 28.20 13.93
CA THR A 14 -18.11 27.32 14.90
C THR A 14 -19.00 26.27 14.22
N LEU A 15 -19.62 26.61 13.09
CA LEU A 15 -20.45 25.67 12.33
C LEU A 15 -19.60 24.60 11.62
N SER A 16 -18.41 24.96 11.12
CA SER A 16 -17.46 24.01 10.51
C SER A 16 -16.87 23.00 11.49
N LEU A 17 -16.74 23.37 12.78
CA LEU A 17 -16.23 22.50 13.84
C LEU A 17 -17.25 21.42 14.28
N GLY A 18 -18.53 21.58 13.96
CA GLY A 18 -19.61 20.67 14.38
C GLY A 18 -19.80 19.41 13.52
N PHE A 19 -19.13 19.32 12.35
CA PHE A 19 -19.31 18.20 11.40
C PHE A 19 -18.26 17.08 11.52
N CYS A 20 -17.55 16.98 12.65
CA CYS A 20 -16.61 15.88 12.87
C CYS A 20 -17.35 14.62 13.35
N SER A 21 -17.65 13.71 12.43
CA SER A 21 -18.16 12.37 12.75
C SER A 21 -16.97 11.44 13.03
N SER A 22 -16.84 10.97 14.27
CA SER A 22 -15.90 9.90 14.62
C SER A 22 -16.54 8.54 14.36
N HIS A 23 -15.85 7.68 13.62
CA HIS A 23 -16.25 6.28 13.45
C HIS A 23 -15.35 5.38 14.29
N THR A 24 -15.99 4.54 15.11
CA THR A 24 -15.29 3.53 15.90
C THR A 24 -15.37 2.19 15.19
N TYR A 25 -14.22 1.61 14.87
CA TYR A 25 -14.11 0.27 14.29
C TYR A 25 -13.63 -0.70 15.36
N VAL A 26 -14.40 -1.77 15.60
CA VAL A 26 -14.00 -2.84 16.51
C VAL A 26 -13.19 -3.86 15.72
N LEU A 27 -11.94 -4.09 16.15
CA LEU A 27 -11.06 -5.14 15.63
C LEU A 27 -10.91 -6.18 16.75
N ASP A 28 -11.51 -7.35 16.58
CA ASP A 28 -11.58 -8.42 17.59
C ASP A 28 -11.58 -9.79 16.92
N ASP A 29 -11.08 -10.80 17.61
CA ASP A 29 -11.01 -12.21 17.20
C ASP A 29 -11.87 -13.14 18.08
N LYS A 30 -12.62 -12.61 19.05
CA LYS A 30 -13.50 -13.39 19.98
C LYS A 30 -14.47 -14.36 19.31
N THR A 31 -14.97 -14.04 18.12
CA THR A 31 -15.92 -14.91 17.37
C THR A 31 -15.21 -15.90 16.45
N GLY A 32 -13.89 -15.96 16.49
CA GLY A 32 -13.04 -16.72 15.57
C GLY A 32 -12.35 -15.84 14.54
N LEU A 33 -11.37 -16.43 13.86
CA LEU A 33 -10.57 -15.76 12.83
C LEU A 33 -11.22 -15.87 11.44
N GLY A 34 -10.86 -14.94 10.57
CA GLY A 34 -11.18 -14.99 9.14
C GLY A 34 -10.38 -16.05 8.38
N ARG A 35 -10.27 -15.89 7.06
CA ARG A 35 -9.43 -16.77 6.24
C ARG A 35 -7.95 -16.52 6.50
N VAL A 36 -7.14 -17.55 6.29
CA VAL A 36 -5.68 -17.45 6.31
C VAL A 36 -5.23 -16.56 5.15
N PHE A 37 -4.25 -15.72 5.41
CA PHE A 37 -3.60 -14.90 4.41
C PHE A 37 -2.45 -15.69 3.76
N ASP A 38 -2.53 -15.88 2.43
CA ASP A 38 -1.56 -16.71 1.68
C ASP A 38 -0.35 -15.92 1.15
N GLY A 39 -0.39 -14.59 1.22
CA GLY A 39 0.70 -13.73 0.74
C GLY A 39 0.36 -12.88 -0.49
N ILE A 40 1.26 -11.93 -0.77
CA ILE A 40 1.25 -11.08 -1.98
C ILE A 40 2.45 -11.45 -2.86
N GLY A 41 2.26 -11.42 -4.17
CA GLY A 41 3.29 -11.80 -5.15
C GLY A 41 3.28 -11.01 -6.45
N GLY A 42 4.25 -11.32 -7.31
CA GLY A 42 4.42 -10.74 -8.64
C GLY A 42 4.46 -11.79 -9.76
N LEU A 43 4.20 -11.37 -11.00
CA LEU A 43 4.27 -12.22 -12.20
C LEU A 43 5.52 -11.89 -13.02
N SER A 44 6.35 -12.89 -13.28
CA SER A 44 7.41 -12.86 -14.29
C SER A 44 7.01 -13.77 -15.45
N GLY A 45 6.39 -13.20 -16.48
CA GLY A 45 5.79 -13.95 -17.58
C GLY A 45 4.81 -13.09 -18.38
N GLY A 46 4.07 -13.69 -19.31
CA GLY A 46 3.26 -12.97 -20.29
C GLY A 46 4.08 -12.46 -21.48
N GLY A 47 5.19 -13.14 -21.79
CA GLY A 47 6.12 -12.77 -22.86
C GLY A 47 7.22 -11.81 -22.40
N ALA A 48 8.42 -12.36 -22.17
CA ALA A 48 9.69 -11.62 -22.06
C ALA A 48 9.76 -10.46 -21.03
N THR A 49 8.85 -10.36 -20.06
CA THR A 49 8.82 -9.25 -19.08
C THR A 49 10.08 -9.12 -18.23
N SER A 50 10.78 -10.24 -18.02
CA SER A 50 12.04 -10.29 -17.27
C SER A 50 13.27 -10.52 -18.16
N ARG A 51 13.11 -10.45 -19.50
CA ARG A 51 14.16 -10.82 -20.46
C ARG A 51 15.43 -10.00 -20.31
N LEU A 52 15.31 -8.70 -20.01
CA LEU A 52 16.45 -7.80 -19.87
C LEU A 52 17.09 -7.83 -18.49
N LEU A 53 16.43 -8.39 -17.48
CA LEU A 53 16.95 -8.43 -16.11
C LEU A 53 18.26 -9.24 -16.04
N VAL A 54 18.37 -10.31 -16.83
CA VAL A 54 19.52 -11.23 -16.81
C VAL A 54 20.82 -10.54 -17.26
N SER A 55 20.70 -9.54 -18.16
CA SER A 55 21.83 -8.79 -18.72
C SER A 55 22.34 -7.63 -17.87
N TYR A 56 21.72 -7.35 -16.71
CA TYR A 56 22.25 -6.33 -15.80
C TYR A 56 23.61 -6.74 -15.24
N ALA A 57 24.56 -5.80 -15.23
CA ALA A 57 25.85 -5.99 -14.58
C ALA A 57 25.69 -6.10 -13.04
N GLU A 58 26.62 -6.81 -12.42
CA GLU A 58 26.76 -6.75 -10.96
C GLU A 58 27.39 -5.42 -10.52
N PRO A 59 27.02 -4.86 -9.36
CA PRO A 59 26.11 -5.43 -8.34
C PRO A 59 24.62 -5.14 -8.57
N TYR A 60 24.27 -4.41 -9.63
CA TYR A 60 22.91 -3.86 -9.82
C TYR A 60 21.84 -4.93 -9.99
N ARG A 61 22.17 -6.02 -10.70
CA ARG A 61 21.25 -7.15 -10.85
C ARG A 61 20.87 -7.74 -9.49
N SER A 62 21.85 -8.00 -8.63
CA SER A 62 21.61 -8.48 -7.27
C SER A 62 20.83 -7.48 -6.44
N GLN A 63 21.10 -6.17 -6.59
CA GLN A 63 20.33 -5.13 -5.88
C GLN A 63 18.86 -5.10 -6.30
N ILE A 64 18.55 -5.27 -7.59
CA ILE A 64 17.16 -5.36 -8.08
C ILE A 64 16.46 -6.58 -7.44
N LEU A 65 17.14 -7.73 -7.40
CA LEU A 65 16.59 -8.92 -6.76
C LEU A 65 16.40 -8.72 -5.24
N ASP A 66 17.32 -8.01 -4.58
CA ASP A 66 17.17 -7.64 -3.17
C ASP A 66 15.92 -6.77 -2.97
N TYR A 67 15.69 -5.76 -3.80
CA TYR A 67 14.47 -4.94 -3.73
C TYR A 67 13.18 -5.77 -3.89
N LEU A 68 13.19 -6.84 -4.68
CA LEU A 68 12.01 -7.67 -4.91
C LEU A 68 11.81 -8.74 -3.83
N PHE A 69 12.87 -9.39 -3.38
CA PHE A 69 12.77 -10.66 -2.65
C PHE A 69 13.45 -10.66 -1.28
N LYS A 70 14.32 -9.70 -0.97
CA LYS A 70 14.98 -9.67 0.34
C LYS A 70 13.94 -9.40 1.44
N PRO A 71 13.88 -10.24 2.49
CA PRO A 71 12.99 -10.00 3.62
C PRO A 71 13.35 -8.70 4.34
N ASN A 72 12.32 -7.98 4.82
CA ASN A 72 12.49 -6.72 5.57
C ASN A 72 13.28 -5.65 4.80
N PHE A 73 13.09 -5.57 3.48
CA PHE A 73 13.76 -4.59 2.63
C PHE A 73 12.77 -3.84 1.73
N GLY A 74 12.71 -4.17 0.44
CA GLY A 74 11.82 -3.52 -0.52
C GLY A 74 10.43 -4.13 -0.51
N ALA A 75 10.03 -4.71 -1.64
CA ALA A 75 8.72 -5.34 -1.81
C ALA A 75 8.54 -6.60 -0.96
N SER A 76 9.63 -7.34 -0.69
CA SER A 76 9.65 -8.56 0.12
C SER A 76 8.50 -9.53 -0.26
N LEU A 77 8.42 -9.86 -1.56
CA LEU A 77 7.33 -10.66 -2.11
C LEU A 77 7.29 -12.08 -1.50
N HIS A 78 6.08 -12.54 -1.18
CA HIS A 78 5.83 -13.89 -0.65
C HIS A 78 5.81 -14.94 -1.78
N ILE A 79 5.31 -14.53 -2.96
CA ILE A 79 5.04 -15.42 -4.09
C ILE A 79 5.66 -14.83 -5.36
N LEU A 80 6.33 -15.67 -6.15
CA LEU A 80 6.73 -15.37 -7.52
C LEU A 80 6.01 -16.34 -8.47
N LYS A 81 5.08 -15.82 -9.27
CA LYS A 81 4.44 -16.58 -10.34
C LYS A 81 5.25 -16.44 -11.62
N VAL A 82 5.48 -17.55 -12.31
CA VAL A 82 6.21 -17.56 -13.58
C VAL A 82 5.38 -18.15 -14.71
N GLU A 83 5.60 -17.67 -15.93
CA GLU A 83 5.08 -18.31 -17.14
C GLU A 83 5.86 -19.61 -17.41
N ILE A 84 5.15 -20.68 -17.74
CA ILE A 84 5.75 -21.89 -18.31
C ILE A 84 5.81 -21.66 -19.82
N GLY A 85 7.02 -21.51 -20.35
CA GLY A 85 7.24 -21.31 -21.77
C GLY A 85 6.61 -22.42 -22.62
N ARG A 86 6.22 -22.07 -23.85
CA ARG A 86 5.94 -23.07 -24.87
C ARG A 86 7.22 -23.61 -25.50
#